data_AF-A0A167PUS1-F1
#
_entry.id   AF-A0A167PUS1-F1
#
_cell.length_a   1.000
_cell.length_b   1.000
_cell.length_c   1.000
_cell.angle_alpha   90.00
_cell.angle_beta   90.00
_cell.angle_gamma   90.00
#
_symmetry.space_group_name_H-M   'P 1'
#
loop_
_entity.id
_entity.type
_entity.pdbx_description
1 polymer ?
#
loop_
_entity_poly.entity_id
_entity_poly.type
_entity_poly.pdbx_seq_one_letter_code
_entity_poly.pdbx_strand_id
1 'polypeptide(L)'
;MSIWVPLDDTDLHAVVLLGAQPHNHPPFPALKPNAEAKEAAAQCFLAAGGVTAKPSSVDTGPTTLALLGQPLSGKFPAFRDKRKLRDFVQSQRLEEAPLGLEWLGIINAAEEDGRLPANEQYIRATISQPGIHVVVTMNPVLAELIHKCRFLACDFTFKRVHGHFNEWEVASFLDGINENISLARLYSDSNSLEAFRLIWDGFFRAVESTTRHSLQFKVFHKNGNLCAIICDAEAAQAQALGKYFMKINRPTVSGIEEALPERLLLYAFKSCLFHFNQNAHGLSKRGATAEDVNRILSYPSMKDPEERRYFRAWCKEHPLEAIKAWYRNKLGLPWYLPSVNPYESPMERSIWITTPFTSNSSESSHVNSNRNTGTNLPLLSAISW
;
A
#
# COMPACT_ATOMS: atom_id res chain seq x y z
N MET A 1 -61.82 -6.45 -19.67
CA MET A 1 -61.23 -7.75 -20.02
C MET A 1 -61.99 -8.77 -19.23
N SER A 2 -62.55 -9.78 -19.90
CA SER A 2 -63.29 -10.86 -19.25
C SER A 2 -62.62 -12.18 -19.64
N ILE A 3 -62.28 -12.99 -18.64
CA ILE A 3 -61.69 -14.32 -18.85
C ILE A 3 -62.77 -15.34 -18.53
N TRP A 4 -63.01 -16.23 -19.47
CA TRP A 4 -63.90 -17.38 -19.30
C TRP A 4 -63.06 -18.64 -19.30
N VAL A 5 -63.28 -19.47 -18.30
CA VAL A 5 -62.63 -20.77 -18.16
C VAL A 5 -63.67 -21.88 -18.33
N PRO A 6 -63.29 -23.03 -18.92
CA PRO A 6 -64.14 -24.21 -18.98
C PRO A 6 -64.56 -24.67 -17.58
N LEU A 7 -65.74 -25.29 -17.50
CA LEU A 7 -66.21 -25.94 -16.26
C LEU A 7 -65.61 -27.34 -16.09
N ASP A 8 -64.92 -27.86 -17.10
CA ASP A 8 -64.17 -29.12 -17.04
C ASP A 8 -62.74 -28.82 -16.58
N ASP A 9 -62.40 -29.33 -15.40
CA ASP A 9 -61.12 -29.11 -14.72
C ASP A 9 -59.92 -29.75 -15.44
N THR A 10 -60.16 -30.57 -16.47
CA THR A 10 -59.12 -31.17 -17.31
C THR A 10 -58.82 -30.36 -18.57
N ASP A 11 -59.66 -29.37 -18.92
CA ASP A 11 -59.44 -28.48 -20.05
C ASP A 11 -58.72 -27.19 -19.60
N LEU A 12 -57.42 -27.11 -19.93
CA LEU A 12 -56.53 -26.02 -19.50
C LEU A 12 -56.57 -24.79 -20.42
N HIS A 13 -57.49 -24.75 -21.39
CA HIS A 13 -57.65 -23.58 -22.25
C HIS A 13 -58.50 -22.51 -21.58
N ALA A 14 -58.27 -21.24 -21.90
CA ALA A 14 -59.11 -20.13 -21.45
C ALA A 14 -59.39 -19.18 -22.61
N VAL A 15 -60.61 -18.64 -22.68
CA VAL A 15 -60.97 -17.64 -23.67
C VAL A 15 -60.90 -16.27 -23.03
N VAL A 16 -60.00 -15.43 -23.55
CA VAL A 16 -59.81 -14.05 -23.11
C VAL A 16 -60.44 -13.12 -24.14
N LEU A 17 -61.52 -12.45 -23.75
CA LEU A 17 -62.11 -11.39 -24.55
C LEU A 17 -61.50 -10.04 -24.12
N LEU A 18 -60.67 -9.50 -25.01
CA LEU A 18 -60.14 -8.15 -24.90
C LEU A 18 -61.24 -7.16 -25.35
N GLY A 19 -61.55 -6.18 -24.50
CA GLY A 19 -62.55 -5.15 -24.82
C GLY A 19 -62.10 -4.28 -26.01
N ALA A 20 -63.06 -3.60 -26.65
CA ALA A 20 -62.94 -2.93 -27.95
C ALA A 20 -61.93 -1.76 -28.06
N GLN A 21 -61.04 -1.55 -27.09
CA GLN A 21 -59.91 -0.62 -27.23
C GLN A 21 -58.61 -1.26 -26.75
N PRO A 22 -57.72 -1.69 -27.67
CA PRO A 22 -56.36 -2.02 -27.30
C PRO A 22 -55.64 -0.71 -26.91
N HIS A 23 -55.30 -0.57 -25.63
CA HIS A 23 -54.32 0.42 -25.21
C HIS A 23 -52.94 -0.25 -25.23
N ASN A 24 -52.03 0.29 -26.03
CA ASN A 24 -50.64 -0.12 -26.01
C ASN A 24 -50.03 0.33 -24.68
N HIS A 25 -49.68 -0.63 -23.82
CA HIS A 25 -48.71 -0.35 -22.79
C HIS A 25 -47.37 -0.01 -23.46
N PRO A 26 -46.62 1.00 -22.98
CA PRO A 26 -45.22 1.12 -23.33
C PRO A 26 -44.55 -0.23 -23.02
N PRO A 27 -43.66 -0.75 -23.89
CA PRO A 27 -42.90 -1.94 -23.54
C PRO A 27 -42.21 -1.68 -22.21
N PHE A 28 -42.41 -2.59 -21.24
CA PHE A 28 -41.67 -2.51 -19.98
C PHE A 28 -40.18 -2.32 -20.33
N PRO A 29 -39.48 -1.32 -19.72
CA PRO A 29 -38.08 -1.10 -20.03
C PRO A 29 -37.37 -2.44 -19.92
N ALA A 30 -36.58 -2.80 -20.93
CA ALA A 30 -35.94 -4.11 -21.02
C ALA A 30 -35.20 -4.41 -19.70
N LEU A 31 -35.84 -5.17 -18.81
CA LEU A 31 -35.33 -5.43 -17.47
C LEU A 31 -34.12 -6.36 -17.54
N LYS A 32 -33.95 -7.10 -18.65
CA LYS A 32 -32.86 -8.05 -18.85
C LYS A 32 -31.90 -7.50 -19.91
N PRO A 33 -30.59 -7.47 -19.65
CA PRO A 33 -29.59 -7.16 -20.67
C PRO A 33 -29.67 -8.17 -21.82
N ASN A 34 -29.80 -7.68 -23.05
CA ASN A 34 -29.67 -8.49 -24.26
C ASN A 34 -28.18 -8.78 -24.55
N ALA A 35 -27.89 -9.56 -25.60
CA ALA A 35 -26.52 -9.95 -25.95
C ALA A 35 -25.62 -8.73 -26.21
N GLU A 36 -26.11 -7.77 -27.00
CA GLU A 36 -25.40 -6.53 -27.31
C GLU A 36 -25.06 -5.72 -26.05
N ALA A 37 -26.02 -5.59 -25.12
CA ALA A 37 -25.80 -4.89 -23.86
C ALA A 37 -24.73 -5.58 -23.00
N LYS A 38 -24.71 -6.91 -22.96
CA LYS A 38 -23.69 -7.67 -22.22
C LYS A 38 -22.31 -7.54 -22.85
N GLU A 39 -22.22 -7.59 -24.18
CA GLU A 39 -20.96 -7.44 -24.90
C GLU A 39 -20.38 -6.03 -24.72
N ALA A 40 -21.22 -5.00 -24.88
CA ALA A 40 -20.81 -3.62 -24.60
C ALA A 40 -20.37 -3.44 -23.13
N ALA A 41 -21.09 -4.04 -22.18
CA ALA A 41 -20.72 -4.00 -20.77
C ALA A 41 -19.39 -4.70 -20.49
N ALA A 42 -19.10 -5.83 -21.16
CA ALA A 42 -17.83 -6.55 -21.05
C ALA A 42 -16.67 -5.71 -21.62
N GLN A 43 -16.86 -5.07 -22.78
CA GLN A 43 -15.86 -4.15 -23.34
C GLN A 43 -15.59 -2.96 -22.42
N CYS A 44 -16.63 -2.36 -21.84
CA CYS A 44 -16.50 -1.28 -20.88
C CYS A 44 -15.83 -1.75 -19.58
N PHE A 45 -16.09 -2.98 -19.14
CA PHE A 45 -15.45 -3.60 -17.99
C PHE A 45 -13.94 -3.76 -18.20
N LEU A 46 -13.54 -4.38 -19.31
CA LEU A 46 -12.12 -4.51 -19.70
C LEU A 46 -11.43 -3.15 -19.80
N ALA A 47 -12.06 -2.20 -20.51
CA ALA A 47 -11.51 -0.85 -20.67
C ALA A 47 -11.48 -0.02 -19.37
N ALA A 48 -12.27 -0.39 -18.37
CA ALA A 48 -12.25 0.23 -17.04
C ALA A 48 -11.29 -0.45 -16.06
N GLY A 49 -10.48 -1.41 -16.52
CA GLY A 49 -9.46 -2.12 -15.73
C GLY A 49 -9.79 -3.58 -15.40
N GLY A 50 -10.78 -4.19 -16.06
CA GLY A 50 -11.13 -5.61 -15.87
C GLY A 50 -11.44 -5.92 -14.40
N VAL A 51 -10.75 -6.90 -13.82
CA VAL A 51 -10.83 -7.27 -12.39
C VAL A 51 -10.91 -6.06 -11.44
N THR A 52 -10.22 -4.96 -11.74
CA THR A 52 -10.13 -3.78 -10.87
C THR A 52 -11.26 -2.77 -11.09
N ALA A 53 -12.08 -2.94 -12.13
CA ALA A 53 -13.12 -1.99 -12.53
C ALA A 53 -14.21 -1.87 -11.46
N LYS A 54 -14.62 -0.64 -11.12
CA LYS A 54 -15.77 -0.37 -10.24
C LYS A 54 -17.04 -0.33 -11.10
N PRO A 55 -18.22 -0.73 -10.58
CA PRO A 55 -19.47 -0.58 -11.32
C PRO A 55 -19.69 0.84 -11.87
N SER A 56 -19.31 1.86 -11.10
CA SER A 56 -19.37 3.25 -11.58
C SER A 56 -18.41 3.56 -12.72
N SER A 57 -17.20 3.00 -12.74
CA SER A 57 -16.26 3.23 -13.85
C SER A 57 -16.71 2.50 -15.11
N VAL A 58 -17.37 1.34 -14.98
CA VAL A 58 -17.97 0.63 -16.12
C VAL A 58 -19.17 1.38 -16.70
N ASP A 59 -19.95 2.10 -15.87
CA ASP A 59 -21.11 2.86 -16.35
C ASP A 59 -20.77 4.23 -16.93
N THR A 60 -20.04 5.04 -16.17
CA THR A 60 -19.84 6.48 -16.46
C THR A 60 -18.36 6.86 -16.58
N GLY A 61 -17.45 5.89 -16.56
CA GLY A 61 -16.01 6.16 -16.65
C GLY A 61 -15.61 6.82 -17.98
N PRO A 62 -14.48 7.55 -18.03
CA PRO A 62 -13.99 8.17 -19.26
C PRO A 62 -13.82 7.17 -20.41
N THR A 63 -13.38 5.95 -20.12
CA THR A 63 -13.21 4.88 -21.11
C THR A 63 -14.55 4.38 -21.65
N THR A 64 -15.56 4.22 -20.80
CA THR A 64 -16.94 3.93 -21.24
C THR A 64 -17.50 5.04 -22.12
N LEU A 65 -17.33 6.30 -21.73
CA LEU A 65 -17.78 7.44 -22.53
C LEU A 65 -17.06 7.51 -23.88
N ALA A 66 -15.77 7.19 -23.92
CA ALA A 66 -15.01 7.11 -25.18
C ALA A 66 -15.51 5.97 -26.09
N LEU A 67 -15.85 4.81 -25.51
CA LEU A 67 -16.34 3.64 -26.26
C LEU A 67 -17.79 3.80 -26.76
N LEU A 68 -18.66 4.39 -25.95
CA LEU A 68 -20.11 4.39 -26.21
C LEU A 68 -20.69 5.78 -26.54
N GLY A 69 -19.94 6.86 -26.34
CA GLY A 69 -20.39 8.25 -26.48
C GLY A 69 -21.32 8.74 -25.37
N GLN A 70 -21.79 7.84 -24.49
CA GLN A 70 -22.72 8.10 -23.40
C GLN A 70 -22.57 7.00 -22.32
N PRO A 71 -23.13 7.19 -21.11
CA PRO A 71 -23.10 6.16 -20.08
C PRO A 71 -23.70 4.82 -20.53
N LEU A 72 -23.20 3.72 -20.01
CA LEU A 72 -23.71 2.36 -20.30
C LEU A 72 -25.21 2.26 -19.97
N SER A 73 -25.63 2.80 -18.83
CA SER A 73 -27.02 2.87 -18.37
C SER A 73 -27.88 3.86 -19.18
N GLY A 74 -27.23 4.82 -19.86
CA GLY A 74 -27.85 5.72 -20.83
C GLY A 74 -28.21 4.99 -22.12
N LYS A 75 -27.26 4.24 -22.67
CA LYS A 75 -27.44 3.45 -23.91
C LYS A 75 -28.30 2.20 -23.70
N PHE A 76 -28.10 1.50 -22.58
CA PHE A 76 -28.78 0.25 -22.25
C PHE A 76 -29.54 0.39 -20.92
N PRO A 77 -30.87 0.64 -20.97
CA PRO A 77 -31.69 0.88 -19.76
C PRO A 77 -31.63 -0.24 -18.72
N ALA A 78 -31.31 -1.48 -19.11
CA ALA A 78 -31.16 -2.62 -18.21
C ALA A 78 -30.12 -2.39 -17.10
N PHE A 79 -29.09 -1.57 -17.36
CA PHE A 79 -28.02 -1.25 -16.39
C PHE A 79 -28.30 -0.01 -15.54
N ARG A 80 -29.47 0.66 -15.71
CA ARG A 80 -29.92 1.68 -14.74
C ARG A 80 -30.15 1.08 -13.35
N ASP A 81 -30.46 -0.21 -13.31
CA ASP A 81 -30.46 -0.99 -12.07
C ASP A 81 -29.01 -1.24 -11.63
N LYS A 82 -28.56 -0.46 -10.64
CA LYS A 82 -27.23 -0.56 -10.06
C LYS A 82 -26.91 -1.94 -9.50
N ARG A 83 -27.92 -2.72 -9.11
CA ARG A 83 -27.71 -4.10 -8.65
C ARG A 83 -27.29 -4.99 -9.81
N LYS A 84 -27.98 -4.93 -10.94
CA LYS A 84 -27.64 -5.73 -12.13
C LYS A 84 -26.26 -5.41 -12.68
N LEU A 85 -25.88 -4.12 -12.69
CA LEU A 85 -24.55 -3.74 -13.10
C LEU A 85 -23.47 -4.30 -12.15
N ARG A 86 -23.70 -4.23 -10.84
CA ARG A 86 -22.80 -4.82 -9.85
C ARG A 86 -22.71 -6.34 -9.98
N ASP A 87 -23.84 -7.02 -10.17
CA ASP A 87 -23.89 -8.47 -10.35
C ASP A 87 -23.16 -8.88 -11.65
N PHE A 88 -23.31 -8.09 -12.73
CA PHE A 88 -22.57 -8.30 -13.99
C PHE A 88 -21.06 -8.13 -13.78
N VAL A 89 -20.63 -7.03 -13.18
CA VAL A 89 -19.20 -6.78 -12.88
C VAL A 89 -18.63 -7.88 -11.99
N GLN A 90 -19.40 -8.35 -11.00
CA GLN A 90 -18.97 -9.45 -10.13
C GLN A 90 -18.87 -10.79 -10.90
N SER A 91 -19.79 -11.07 -11.83
CA SER A 91 -19.71 -12.24 -12.71
C SER A 91 -18.45 -12.20 -13.57
N GLN A 92 -18.18 -11.06 -14.21
CA GLN A 92 -16.99 -10.88 -15.05
C GLN A 92 -15.69 -11.03 -14.24
N ARG A 93 -15.65 -10.52 -13.01
CA ARG A 93 -14.51 -10.75 -12.10
C ARG A 93 -14.29 -12.22 -11.76
N LEU A 94 -15.36 -12.99 -11.55
CA LEU A 94 -15.24 -14.43 -11.26
C LEU A 94 -14.83 -15.23 -12.51
N GLU A 95 -15.17 -14.74 -13.70
CA GLU A 95 -14.70 -15.31 -14.97
C GLU A 95 -13.20 -15.02 -15.19
N GLU A 96 -12.74 -13.79 -14.93
CA GLU A 96 -11.33 -13.41 -15.07
C GLU A 96 -10.43 -13.96 -13.95
N ALA A 97 -10.96 -14.05 -12.72
CA ALA A 97 -10.24 -14.51 -11.53
C ALA A 97 -11.02 -15.62 -10.82
N PRO A 98 -11.06 -16.85 -11.37
CA PRO A 98 -11.85 -17.95 -10.84
C PRO A 98 -11.37 -18.41 -9.45
N LEU A 99 -10.11 -18.15 -9.11
CA LEU A 99 -9.51 -18.44 -7.80
C LEU A 99 -9.71 -17.31 -6.77
N GLY A 100 -10.52 -16.31 -7.12
CA GLY A 100 -10.85 -15.17 -6.27
C GLY A 100 -9.83 -14.02 -6.37
N LEU A 101 -10.03 -12.99 -5.53
CA LEU A 101 -9.26 -11.74 -5.56
C LEU A 101 -8.29 -11.58 -4.39
N GLU A 102 -8.20 -12.61 -3.56
CA GLU A 102 -7.37 -12.68 -2.36
C GLU A 102 -6.16 -13.59 -2.62
N TRP A 103 -5.60 -14.21 -1.57
CA TRP A 103 -4.35 -14.97 -1.66
C TRP A 103 -4.28 -16.02 -2.79
N LEU A 104 -5.30 -16.86 -2.97
CA LEU A 104 -5.29 -17.88 -4.04
C LEU A 104 -5.27 -17.25 -5.45
N GLY A 105 -5.98 -16.13 -5.63
CA GLY A 105 -5.92 -15.34 -6.86
C GLY A 105 -4.52 -14.77 -7.11
N ILE A 106 -3.84 -14.32 -6.05
CA ILE A 106 -2.45 -13.85 -6.15
C ILE A 106 -1.49 -14.96 -6.53
N ILE A 107 -1.63 -16.15 -5.95
CA ILE A 107 -0.76 -17.28 -6.31
C ILE A 107 -0.92 -17.61 -7.80
N ASN A 108 -2.15 -17.67 -8.29
CA ASN A 108 -2.39 -17.88 -9.72
C ASN A 108 -1.80 -16.76 -10.58
N ALA A 109 -2.03 -15.50 -10.20
CA ALA A 109 -1.47 -14.35 -10.92
C ALA A 109 0.07 -14.36 -10.91
N ALA A 110 0.70 -14.79 -9.80
CA ALA A 110 2.15 -14.93 -9.70
C ALA A 110 2.69 -16.07 -10.57
N GLU A 111 1.95 -17.17 -10.70
CA GLU A 111 2.30 -18.26 -11.62
C GLU A 111 2.19 -17.83 -13.08
N GLU A 112 1.16 -17.05 -13.43
CA GLU A 112 0.98 -16.49 -14.77
C GLU A 112 2.07 -15.46 -15.09
N ASP A 113 2.32 -14.51 -14.18
CA ASP A 113 3.38 -13.51 -14.28
C ASP A 113 4.76 -14.19 -14.42
N GLY A 114 5.02 -15.25 -13.65
CA GLY A 114 6.25 -16.04 -13.73
C GLY A 114 6.51 -16.71 -15.08
N ARG A 115 5.50 -16.85 -15.95
CA ARG A 115 5.66 -17.34 -17.33
C ARG A 115 6.07 -16.24 -18.31
N LEU A 116 5.95 -14.97 -17.92
CA LEU A 116 6.40 -13.84 -18.72
C LEU A 116 7.93 -13.73 -18.72
N PRO A 117 8.52 -13.03 -19.72
CA PRO A 117 9.92 -12.61 -19.66
C PRO A 117 10.24 -11.85 -18.36
N ALA A 118 11.47 -11.99 -17.86
CA ALA A 118 11.87 -11.42 -16.57
C ALA A 118 11.71 -9.88 -16.47
N ASN A 119 11.78 -9.18 -17.62
CA ASN A 119 11.59 -7.73 -17.76
C ASN A 119 10.11 -7.32 -17.86
N GLU A 120 9.18 -8.27 -17.85
CA GLU A 120 7.72 -8.03 -17.85
C GLU A 120 7.07 -8.48 -16.54
N GLN A 121 7.70 -9.40 -15.82
CA GLN A 121 7.27 -9.85 -14.49
C GLN A 121 7.10 -8.68 -13.52
N TYR A 122 5.93 -8.55 -12.89
CA TYR A 122 5.68 -7.54 -11.86
C TYR A 122 5.69 -8.14 -10.45
N ILE A 123 5.21 -9.38 -10.29
CA ILE A 123 5.19 -10.07 -9.00
C ILE A 123 6.54 -10.77 -8.81
N ARG A 124 7.35 -10.26 -7.88
CA ARG A 124 8.73 -10.71 -7.68
C ARG A 124 8.89 -11.79 -6.63
N ALA A 125 7.98 -11.86 -5.67
CA ALA A 125 7.95 -12.93 -4.70
C ALA A 125 6.56 -13.08 -4.09
N THR A 126 6.18 -14.33 -3.82
CA THR A 126 5.11 -14.70 -2.90
C THR A 126 5.73 -15.54 -1.79
N ILE A 127 5.49 -15.17 -0.54
CA ILE A 127 6.03 -15.83 0.65
C ILE A 127 4.84 -16.22 1.50
N SER A 128 4.73 -17.51 1.83
CA SER A 128 3.72 -18.02 2.76
C SER A 128 4.41 -18.76 3.90
N GLN A 129 4.11 -18.33 5.12
CA GLN A 129 4.41 -19.03 6.36
C GLN A 129 3.12 -19.15 7.19
N PRO A 130 3.07 -20.03 8.20
CA PRO A 130 1.89 -20.16 9.04
C PRO A 130 1.43 -18.80 9.60
N GLY A 131 0.28 -18.31 9.11
CA GLY A 131 -0.32 -17.05 9.53
C GLY A 131 0.37 -15.77 9.02
N ILE A 132 1.27 -15.87 8.03
CA ILE A 132 1.94 -14.71 7.41
C ILE A 132 2.05 -14.93 5.92
N HIS A 133 1.47 -14.02 5.15
CA HIS A 133 1.58 -13.97 3.70
C HIS A 133 2.21 -12.65 3.30
N VAL A 134 3.24 -12.71 2.45
CA VAL A 134 3.89 -11.52 1.88
C VAL A 134 3.92 -11.63 0.36
N VAL A 135 3.55 -10.55 -0.30
CA VAL A 135 3.72 -10.37 -1.74
C VAL A 135 4.69 -9.23 -1.96
N VAL A 136 5.64 -9.39 -2.88
CA VAL A 136 6.57 -8.34 -3.30
C VAL A 136 6.33 -8.05 -4.77
N THR A 137 6.02 -6.79 -5.09
CA THR A 137 5.82 -6.33 -6.47
C THR A 137 6.79 -5.21 -6.81
N MET A 138 7.30 -5.25 -8.04
CA MET A 138 8.29 -4.30 -8.53
C MET A 138 8.28 -4.26 -10.04
N ASN A 139 8.20 -3.06 -10.60
CA ASN A 139 8.45 -2.89 -12.02
C ASN A 139 9.97 -3.08 -12.28
N PRO A 140 10.38 -4.00 -13.17
CA PRO A 140 11.79 -4.30 -13.43
C PRO A 140 12.63 -3.09 -13.85
N VAL A 141 12.05 -2.19 -14.65
CA VAL A 141 12.74 -0.99 -15.11
C VAL A 141 12.97 -0.03 -13.95
N LEU A 142 12.00 0.11 -13.05
CA LEU A 142 12.13 0.94 -11.86
C LEU A 142 13.06 0.32 -10.81
N ALA A 143 13.15 -1.02 -10.76
CA ALA A 143 14.05 -1.74 -9.86
C ALA A 143 15.51 -1.30 -10.03
N GLU A 144 15.95 -1.07 -11.27
CA GLU A 144 17.30 -0.58 -11.58
C GLU A 144 17.59 0.82 -11.00
N LEU A 145 16.55 1.64 -10.84
CA LEU A 145 16.70 2.99 -10.27
C LEU A 145 16.98 2.94 -8.77
N ILE A 146 16.57 1.87 -8.07
CA ILE A 146 16.83 1.70 -6.63
C ILE A 146 18.32 1.79 -6.31
N HIS A 147 19.19 1.27 -7.19
CA HIS A 147 20.65 1.29 -7.02
C HIS A 147 21.26 2.69 -7.12
N LYS A 148 20.52 3.66 -7.65
CA LYS A 148 20.95 5.07 -7.78
C LYS A 148 20.45 5.93 -6.62
N CYS A 149 19.51 5.41 -5.82
CA CYS A 149 18.90 6.16 -4.73
C CYS A 149 19.87 6.34 -3.55
N ARG A 150 19.94 7.55 -3.01
CA ARG A 150 20.68 7.84 -1.76
C ARG A 150 19.91 7.42 -0.52
N PHE A 151 18.58 7.37 -0.59
CA PHE A 151 17.73 6.93 0.52
C PHE A 151 16.50 6.20 0.00
N LEU A 152 15.87 5.40 0.84
CA LEU A 152 14.53 4.89 0.62
C LEU A 152 13.62 5.36 1.75
N ALA A 153 12.45 5.87 1.41
CA ALA A 153 11.36 6.15 2.33
C ALA A 153 10.36 5.00 2.25
N CYS A 154 10.03 4.44 3.41
CA CYS A 154 9.24 3.24 3.54
C CYS A 154 8.07 3.50 4.48
N ASP A 155 6.85 3.32 3.99
CA ASP A 155 5.64 3.67 4.74
C ASP A 155 4.56 2.59 4.61
N PHE A 156 3.81 2.39 5.69
CA PHE A 156 2.70 1.44 5.77
C PHE A 156 1.38 2.18 5.56
N THR A 157 0.62 1.78 4.54
CA THR A 157 -0.70 2.34 4.26
C THR A 157 -1.81 1.31 4.45
N PHE A 158 -2.81 1.72 5.22
CA PHE A 158 -4.02 0.95 5.52
C PHE A 158 -5.18 1.27 4.57
N LYS A 159 -4.99 2.20 3.62
CA LYS A 159 -6.10 2.76 2.83
C LYS A 159 -6.32 2.05 1.49
N ARG A 160 -5.25 1.54 0.88
CA ARG A 160 -5.31 1.11 -0.52
C ARG A 160 -5.97 -0.26 -0.68
N VAL A 161 -5.58 -1.21 0.15
CA VAL A 161 -6.10 -2.58 0.11
C VAL A 161 -7.20 -2.75 1.16
N HIS A 162 -8.29 -3.41 0.78
CA HIS A 162 -9.35 -3.85 1.67
C HIS A 162 -9.05 -5.27 2.17
N GLY A 163 -9.44 -5.56 3.41
CA GLY A 163 -9.36 -6.91 3.98
C GLY A 163 -8.19 -7.05 4.96
N HIS A 164 -7.54 -8.20 4.92
CA HIS A 164 -6.51 -8.56 5.90
C HIS A 164 -5.12 -8.03 5.54
N PHE A 165 -4.88 -7.71 4.27
CA PHE A 165 -3.60 -7.22 3.79
C PHE A 165 -3.46 -5.70 3.94
N ASN A 166 -2.27 -5.27 4.34
CA ASN A 166 -1.83 -3.88 4.30
C ASN A 166 -0.73 -3.71 3.24
N GLU A 167 -0.64 -2.51 2.67
CA GLU A 167 0.40 -2.17 1.70
C GLU A 167 1.57 -1.48 2.40
N TRP A 168 2.77 -1.86 1.99
CA TRP A 168 4.03 -1.22 2.34
C TRP A 168 4.66 -0.68 1.05
N GLU A 169 4.84 0.63 0.97
CA GLU A 169 5.43 1.27 -0.20
C GLU A 169 6.89 1.63 0.05
N VAL A 170 7.73 1.34 -0.94
CA VAL A 170 9.12 1.79 -0.99
C VAL A 170 9.23 2.88 -2.02
N ALA A 171 9.50 4.10 -1.58
CA ALA A 171 9.63 5.27 -2.43
C ALA A 171 11.00 5.94 -2.26
N SER A 172 11.39 6.74 -3.24
CA SER A 172 12.53 7.64 -3.14
C SER A 172 12.31 8.89 -3.97
N PHE A 173 13.20 9.87 -3.79
CA PHE A 173 13.29 11.02 -4.66
C PHE A 173 14.40 10.82 -5.68
N LEU A 174 14.08 10.96 -6.97
CA LEU A 174 15.05 10.84 -8.05
C LEU A 174 15.50 12.23 -8.51
N ASP A 175 16.72 12.61 -8.12
CA ASP A 175 17.31 13.91 -8.42
C ASP A 175 17.30 14.24 -9.93
N GLY A 176 17.50 13.23 -10.79
CA GLY A 176 17.57 13.42 -12.24
C GLY A 176 16.25 13.87 -12.90
N ILE A 177 15.11 13.57 -12.29
CA ILE A 177 13.78 13.99 -12.77
C ILE A 177 13.04 14.89 -11.78
N ASN A 178 13.65 15.17 -10.62
CA ASN A 178 13.10 16.02 -9.56
C ASN A 178 11.71 15.58 -9.07
N GLU A 179 11.49 14.26 -9.00
CA GLU A 179 10.20 13.66 -8.63
C GLU A 179 10.33 12.54 -7.59
N ASN A 180 9.27 12.35 -6.81
CA ASN A 180 9.10 11.18 -5.95
C ASN A 180 8.58 10.02 -6.78
N ILE A 181 9.19 8.86 -6.64
CA ILE A 181 8.80 7.64 -7.33
C ILE A 181 8.60 6.50 -6.35
N SER A 182 7.54 5.73 -6.58
CA SER A 182 7.32 4.44 -5.94
C SER A 182 8.11 3.38 -6.70
N LEU A 183 9.07 2.77 -6.01
CA LEU A 183 10.02 1.82 -6.58
C LEU A 183 9.52 0.39 -6.41
N ALA A 184 8.84 0.09 -5.31
CA ALA A 184 8.30 -1.22 -5.02
C ALA A 184 7.09 -1.13 -4.09
N ARG A 185 6.23 -2.15 -4.13
CA ARG A 185 5.13 -2.30 -3.19
C ARG A 185 5.14 -3.72 -2.64
N LEU A 186 4.86 -3.83 -1.35
CA LEU A 186 4.76 -5.10 -0.68
C LEU A 186 3.44 -5.17 0.05
N TYR A 187 2.90 -6.36 0.15
CA TYR A 187 1.60 -6.59 0.78
C TYR A 187 1.78 -7.65 1.86
N SER A 188 1.27 -7.39 3.05
CA SER A 188 1.34 -8.35 4.17
C SER A 188 0.05 -8.37 4.96
N ASP A 189 -0.42 -9.56 5.35
CA ASP A 189 -1.57 -9.76 6.24
C ASP A 189 -1.19 -9.73 7.73
N SER A 190 0.08 -9.50 8.03
CA SER A 190 0.62 -9.42 9.38
C SER A 190 1.56 -8.21 9.52
N ASN A 191 1.52 -7.58 10.70
CA ASN A 191 2.43 -6.51 11.13
C ASN A 191 3.36 -6.98 12.27
N SER A 192 3.52 -8.29 12.42
CA SER A 192 4.44 -8.86 13.42
C SER A 192 5.91 -8.62 13.04
N LEU A 193 6.81 -8.73 14.02
CA LEU A 193 8.26 -8.67 13.78
C LEU A 193 8.72 -9.69 12.74
N GLU A 194 8.12 -10.88 12.73
CA GLU A 194 8.44 -11.91 11.75
C GLU A 194 7.94 -11.54 10.35
N ALA A 195 6.75 -10.96 10.23
CA ALA A 195 6.25 -10.46 8.96
C ALA A 195 7.17 -9.36 8.39
N PHE A 196 7.60 -8.41 9.21
CA PHE A 196 8.57 -7.40 8.79
C PHE A 196 9.92 -7.99 8.39
N ARG A 197 10.37 -9.08 9.03
CA ARG A 197 11.57 -9.80 8.61
C ARG A 197 11.40 -10.37 7.19
N LEU A 198 10.25 -10.97 6.89
CA LEU A 198 9.93 -11.50 5.57
C LEU A 198 9.77 -10.37 4.52
N ILE A 199 9.19 -9.23 4.90
CA ILE A 199 9.08 -8.05 4.04
C ILE A 199 10.47 -7.54 3.66
N TRP A 200 11.38 -7.32 4.62
CA TRP A 200 12.73 -6.86 4.31
C TRP A 200 13.53 -7.89 3.52
N ASP A 201 13.57 -9.15 3.98
CA ASP A 201 14.30 -10.22 3.28
C ASP A 201 13.74 -10.41 1.86
N GLY A 202 12.43 -10.37 1.68
CA GLY A 202 11.74 -10.47 0.39
C GLY A 202 12.04 -9.29 -0.53
N PHE A 203 11.97 -8.06 -0.01
CA PHE A 203 12.30 -6.85 -0.76
C PHE A 203 13.73 -6.89 -1.30
N PHE A 204 14.73 -7.08 -0.43
CA PHE A 204 16.13 -7.04 -0.86
C PHE A 204 16.48 -8.19 -1.82
N ARG A 205 15.92 -9.38 -1.61
CA ARG A 205 16.08 -10.51 -2.55
C ARG A 205 15.41 -10.23 -3.90
N ALA A 206 14.23 -9.61 -3.90
CA ALA A 206 13.54 -9.24 -5.13
C ALA A 206 14.33 -8.21 -5.93
N VAL A 207 14.94 -7.21 -5.28
CA VAL A 207 15.86 -6.28 -5.94
C VAL A 207 17.04 -7.02 -6.56
N GLU A 208 17.69 -7.89 -5.79
CA GLU A 208 18.86 -8.66 -6.25
C GLU A 208 18.54 -9.59 -7.41
N SER A 209 17.43 -10.34 -7.34
CA SER A 209 17.05 -11.26 -8.42
C SER A 209 16.62 -10.52 -9.69
N THR A 210 15.94 -9.37 -9.54
CA THR A 210 15.43 -8.57 -10.66
C THR A 210 16.56 -7.87 -11.40
N THR A 211 17.46 -7.23 -10.66
CA THR A 211 18.54 -6.39 -11.24
C THR A 211 19.87 -7.13 -11.39
N ARG A 212 19.98 -8.35 -10.84
CA ARG A 212 21.22 -9.13 -10.71
C ARG A 212 22.31 -8.47 -9.86
N HIS A 213 21.95 -7.43 -9.10
CA HIS A 213 22.86 -6.71 -8.22
C HIS A 213 22.23 -6.58 -6.84
N SER A 214 22.96 -6.97 -5.79
CA SER A 214 22.50 -6.77 -4.43
C SER A 214 22.51 -5.27 -4.10
N LEU A 215 21.46 -4.78 -3.44
CA LEU A 215 21.40 -3.40 -2.99
C LEU A 215 22.38 -3.17 -1.85
N GLN A 216 23.36 -2.30 -2.07
CA GLN A 216 24.46 -2.07 -1.13
C GLN A 216 24.31 -0.74 -0.38
N PHE A 217 24.39 -0.84 0.94
CA PHE A 217 24.46 0.32 1.81
C PHE A 217 25.89 0.88 1.85
N LYS A 218 26.02 2.19 1.67
CA LYS A 218 27.31 2.89 1.67
C LYS A 218 28.11 2.66 2.96
N VAL A 219 27.41 2.56 4.09
CA VAL A 219 28.05 2.35 5.40
C VAL A 219 28.57 0.93 5.61
N PHE A 220 28.02 -0.07 4.90
CA PHE A 220 28.46 -1.47 5.00
C PHE A 220 29.37 -1.88 3.84
N HIS A 221 29.33 -1.15 2.72
CA HIS A 221 30.08 -1.45 1.50
C HIS A 221 30.61 -0.17 0.85
N LYS A 222 31.90 -0.15 0.52
CA LYS A 222 32.59 1.03 -0.06
C LYS A 222 31.97 1.53 -1.38
N ASN A 223 31.39 0.64 -2.18
CA ASN A 223 30.76 0.96 -3.46
C ASN A 223 29.23 1.13 -3.35
N GLY A 224 28.68 1.07 -2.12
CA GLY A 224 27.24 1.23 -1.90
C GLY A 224 26.80 2.69 -2.10
N ASN A 225 25.65 2.86 -2.74
CA ASN A 225 25.04 4.18 -2.94
C ASN A 225 23.98 4.50 -1.89
N LEU A 226 23.27 3.48 -1.40
CA LEU A 226 22.17 3.67 -0.47
C LEU A 226 22.73 4.08 0.90
N CYS A 227 22.35 5.26 1.36
CA CYS A 227 22.88 5.84 2.58
C CYS A 227 21.91 5.71 3.77
N ALA A 228 20.59 5.77 3.52
CA ALA A 228 19.60 5.73 4.59
C ALA A 228 18.29 5.02 4.19
N ILE A 229 17.67 4.35 5.16
CA ILE A 229 16.25 4.01 5.17
C ILE A 229 15.53 4.97 6.12
N ILE A 230 14.38 5.49 5.68
CA ILE A 230 13.51 6.37 6.45
C ILE A 230 12.18 5.66 6.60
N CYS A 231 11.77 5.36 7.83
CA CYS A 231 10.46 4.76 8.10
C CYS A 231 9.66 5.59 9.10
N ASP A 232 8.36 5.32 9.18
CA ASP A 232 7.65 5.53 10.43
C ASP A 232 8.34 4.69 11.53
N ALA A 233 8.29 5.20 12.75
CA ALA A 233 9.09 4.63 13.84
C ALA A 233 8.39 3.43 14.50
N GLU A 234 7.87 2.53 13.67
CA GLU A 234 7.23 1.28 14.06
C GLU A 234 8.29 0.28 14.55
N ALA A 235 8.06 -0.27 15.74
CA ALA A 235 9.08 -1.01 16.47
C ALA A 235 9.45 -2.32 15.76
N ALA A 236 8.45 -3.06 15.31
CA ALA A 236 8.65 -4.34 14.64
C ALA A 236 9.42 -4.15 13.32
N GLN A 237 9.11 -3.10 12.55
CA GLN A 237 9.78 -2.79 11.30
C GLN A 237 11.26 -2.42 11.48
N ALA A 238 11.54 -1.50 12.40
CA ALA A 238 12.89 -1.02 12.69
C ALA A 238 13.77 -2.16 13.24
N GLN A 239 13.23 -2.99 14.15
CA GLN A 239 13.94 -4.15 14.68
C GLN A 239 14.24 -5.20 13.61
N ALA A 240 13.29 -5.48 12.70
CA ALA A 240 13.52 -6.39 11.59
C ALA A 240 14.61 -5.87 10.65
N LEU A 241 14.64 -4.57 10.36
CA LEU A 241 15.71 -3.94 9.57
C LEU A 241 17.07 -4.04 10.26
N GLY A 242 17.13 -3.79 11.57
CA GLY A 242 18.37 -3.94 12.35
C GLY A 242 18.91 -5.38 12.29
N LYS A 243 18.02 -6.38 12.39
CA LYS A 243 18.38 -7.79 12.19
C LYS A 243 18.87 -8.08 10.77
N TYR A 244 18.29 -7.44 9.76
CA TYR A 244 18.78 -7.55 8.38
C TYR A 244 20.20 -6.95 8.24
N PHE A 245 20.45 -5.79 8.83
CA PHE A 245 21.79 -5.16 8.84
C PHE A 245 22.84 -6.06 9.48
N MET A 246 22.51 -6.80 10.53
CA MET A 246 23.45 -7.78 11.11
C MET A 246 23.84 -8.87 10.11
N LYS A 247 22.92 -9.31 9.25
CA LYS A 247 23.21 -10.35 8.24
C LYS A 247 24.17 -9.86 7.16
N ILE A 248 24.08 -8.58 6.77
CA ILE A 248 24.85 -8.02 5.67
C ILE A 248 26.14 -7.33 6.12
N ASN A 249 26.22 -6.89 7.38
CA ASN A 249 27.40 -6.23 7.92
C ASN A 249 28.57 -7.20 7.98
N ARG A 250 29.68 -6.84 7.34
CA ARG A 250 30.96 -7.53 7.46
C ARG A 250 31.95 -6.58 8.13
N PRO A 251 32.26 -6.75 9.44
CA PRO A 251 33.11 -5.80 10.18
C PRO A 251 34.47 -5.53 9.52
N THR A 252 35.06 -6.54 8.86
CA THR A 252 36.32 -6.40 8.11
C THR A 252 36.23 -5.47 6.90
N VAL A 253 35.02 -5.22 6.40
CA VAL A 253 34.74 -4.34 5.25
C VAL A 253 34.22 -2.98 5.72
N SER A 254 33.28 -2.98 6.65
CA SER A 254 32.59 -1.76 7.14
C SER A 254 33.36 -1.03 8.24
N GLY A 255 34.22 -1.73 8.99
CA GLY A 255 34.84 -1.21 10.21
C GLY A 255 33.89 -1.12 11.41
N ILE A 256 32.68 -1.69 11.31
CA ILE A 256 31.65 -1.61 12.36
C ILE A 256 31.55 -2.95 13.09
N GLU A 257 32.02 -2.99 14.33
CA GLU A 257 31.99 -4.17 15.21
C GLU A 257 30.71 -4.28 16.07
N GLU A 258 29.71 -3.43 15.81
CA GLU A 258 28.46 -3.42 16.57
C GLU A 258 27.69 -4.75 16.42
N ALA A 259 27.46 -5.41 17.56
CA ALA A 259 26.81 -6.73 17.63
C ALA A 259 25.31 -6.65 17.94
N LEU A 260 24.81 -5.48 18.39
CA LEU A 260 23.39 -5.30 18.70
C LEU A 260 22.64 -4.76 17.48
N PRO A 261 21.58 -5.45 17.00
CA PRO A 261 20.87 -5.03 15.78
C PRO A 261 20.26 -3.64 15.89
N GLU A 262 19.77 -3.26 17.07
CA GLU A 262 19.20 -1.94 17.36
C GLU A 262 20.22 -0.80 17.32
N ARG A 263 21.50 -1.08 17.62
CA ARG A 263 22.58 -0.09 17.50
C ARG A 263 23.12 -0.03 16.09
N LEU A 264 23.26 -1.19 15.43
CA LEU A 264 23.70 -1.29 14.04
C LEU A 264 22.68 -0.62 13.08
N LEU A 265 21.39 -0.71 13.39
CA LEU A 265 20.31 0.00 12.70
C LEU A 265 20.64 1.48 12.47
N LEU A 266 21.15 2.16 13.51
CA LEU A 266 21.33 3.61 13.52
C LEU A 266 22.37 4.12 12.51
N TYR A 267 23.21 3.25 11.95
CA TYR A 267 24.20 3.64 10.95
C TYR A 267 23.58 3.99 9.58
N ALA A 268 22.39 3.48 9.28
CA ALA A 268 21.70 3.70 8.01
C ALA A 268 20.18 3.88 8.17
N PHE A 269 19.69 4.21 9.37
CA PHE A 269 18.26 4.38 9.64
C PHE A 269 17.96 5.75 10.24
N LYS A 270 16.85 6.34 9.82
CA LYS A 270 16.29 7.57 10.37
C LYS A 270 14.80 7.37 10.60
N SER A 271 14.32 7.80 11.76
CA SER A 271 12.87 7.88 11.98
C SER A 271 12.32 9.10 11.28
N CYS A 272 11.13 8.97 10.69
CA CYS A 272 10.44 10.10 10.09
C CYS A 272 10.10 11.17 11.14
N LEU A 273 10.59 12.38 10.92
CA LEU A 273 10.39 13.53 11.80
C LEU A 273 8.94 14.03 11.79
N PHE A 274 8.21 13.87 10.68
CA PHE A 274 6.77 14.17 10.65
C PHE A 274 6.02 13.30 11.66
N HIS A 275 6.26 11.99 11.66
CA HIS A 275 5.65 11.05 12.61
C HIS A 275 6.09 11.32 14.06
N PHE A 276 7.35 11.69 14.28
CA PHE A 276 7.81 12.16 15.59
C PHE A 276 7.03 13.39 16.07
N ASN A 277 6.90 14.40 15.20
CA ASN A 277 6.21 15.65 15.52
C ASN A 277 4.72 15.40 15.79
N GLN A 278 4.05 14.58 14.98
CA GLN A 278 2.65 14.21 15.21
C GLN A 278 2.47 13.46 16.53
N ASN A 279 3.40 12.56 16.87
CA ASN A 279 3.38 11.85 18.15
C ASN A 279 3.53 12.81 19.34
N ALA A 280 4.39 13.83 19.22
CA ALA A 280 4.55 14.89 20.21
C ALA A 280 3.30 15.79 20.32
N HIS A 281 2.75 16.26 19.20
CA HIS A 281 1.51 17.06 19.19
C HIS A 281 0.30 16.30 19.76
N GLY A 282 0.26 14.97 19.61
CA GLY A 282 -0.75 14.12 20.23
C GLY A 282 -0.81 14.22 21.76
N LEU A 283 0.28 14.66 22.42
CA LEU A 283 0.33 14.85 23.87
C LEU A 283 -0.51 16.04 24.33
N SER A 284 -0.79 17.03 23.48
CA SER A 284 -1.70 18.13 23.82
C SER A 284 -3.10 17.62 24.15
N LYS A 285 -3.56 16.60 23.42
CA LYS A 285 -4.86 15.92 23.71
C LYS A 285 -4.84 15.15 25.03
N ARG A 286 -3.66 14.97 25.64
CA ARG A 286 -3.43 14.28 26.92
C ARG A 286 -2.99 15.24 28.02
N GLY A 287 -3.21 16.55 27.84
CA GLY A 287 -2.97 17.59 28.84
C GLY A 287 -1.57 18.21 28.84
N ALA A 288 -0.72 17.90 27.85
CA ALA A 288 0.58 18.56 27.72
C ALA A 288 0.40 20.02 27.25
N THR A 289 1.16 20.92 27.85
CA THR A 289 1.17 22.34 27.47
C THR A 289 1.88 22.55 26.13
N ALA A 290 1.73 23.75 25.54
CA ALA A 290 2.49 24.11 24.35
C ALA A 290 4.00 24.08 24.61
N GLU A 291 4.44 24.48 25.81
CA GLU A 291 5.85 24.45 26.22
C GLU A 291 6.38 23.01 26.29
N ASP A 292 5.60 22.10 26.87
CA ASP A 292 5.95 20.67 26.94
C ASP A 292 6.17 20.07 25.55
N VAL A 293 5.22 20.35 24.64
CA VAL A 293 5.29 19.86 23.26
C VAL A 293 6.48 20.48 22.53
N ASN A 294 6.68 21.81 22.63
CA ASN A 294 7.82 22.49 22.01
C ASN A 294 9.16 21.94 22.51
N ARG A 295 9.25 21.59 23.79
CA ARG A 295 10.45 20.99 24.37
C ARG A 295 10.73 19.58 23.85
N ILE A 296 9.70 18.78 23.57
CA ILE A 296 9.86 17.48 22.91
C ILE A 296 10.28 17.67 21.45
N LEU A 297 9.65 18.63 20.75
CA LEU A 297 9.95 18.96 19.35
C LEU A 297 11.35 19.53 19.14
N SER A 298 11.98 20.11 20.17
CA SER A 298 13.37 20.59 20.07
C SER A 298 14.41 19.48 20.21
N TYR A 299 14.03 18.28 20.68
CA TYR A 299 14.98 17.18 20.89
C TYR A 299 15.83 16.82 19.65
N PRO A 300 15.30 16.75 18.42
CA PRO A 300 16.09 16.46 17.22
C PRO A 300 17.23 17.45 16.94
N SER A 301 17.15 18.68 17.46
CA SER A 301 18.18 19.72 17.26
C SER A 301 19.12 19.90 18.45
N MET A 302 18.87 19.24 19.60
CA MET A 302 19.69 19.32 20.80
C MET A 302 21.10 18.75 20.58
N LYS A 303 22.09 19.65 20.55
CA LYS A 303 23.50 19.32 20.26
C LYS A 303 24.27 18.94 21.51
N ASP A 304 23.99 19.63 22.60
CA ASP A 304 24.77 19.52 23.83
C ASP A 304 24.39 18.26 24.62
N PRO A 305 25.35 17.41 25.02
CA PRO A 305 25.07 16.21 25.80
C PRO A 305 24.39 16.50 27.15
N GLU A 306 24.74 17.60 27.82
CA GLU A 306 24.11 17.96 29.11
C GLU A 306 22.67 18.45 28.91
N GLU A 307 22.40 19.23 27.85
CA GLU A 307 21.02 19.58 27.46
C GLU A 307 20.16 18.32 27.23
N ARG A 308 20.69 17.32 26.50
CA ARG A 308 19.98 16.05 26.29
C ARG A 308 19.79 15.28 27.60
N ARG A 309 20.77 15.28 28.49
CA ARG A 309 20.65 14.67 29.82
C ARG A 309 19.55 15.34 30.65
N TYR A 310 19.50 16.68 30.65
CA TYR A 310 18.47 17.46 31.31
C TYR A 310 17.08 17.21 30.70
N PHE A 311 16.97 17.10 29.38
CA PHE A 311 15.73 16.69 28.71
C PHE A 311 15.24 15.32 29.19
N ARG A 312 16.13 14.33 29.25
CA ARG A 312 15.79 12.97 29.71
C ARG A 312 15.36 12.95 31.17
N ALA A 313 16.00 13.74 32.04
CA ALA A 313 15.59 13.90 33.44
C ALA A 313 14.21 14.56 33.54
N TRP A 314 14.01 15.66 32.80
CA TRP A 314 12.72 16.36 32.71
C TRP A 314 11.58 15.43 32.27
N CYS A 315 11.78 14.58 31.26
CA CYS A 315 10.76 13.61 30.85
C CYS A 315 10.42 12.57 31.93
N LYS A 316 11.40 12.12 32.71
CA LYS A 316 11.21 11.11 33.78
C LYS A 316 10.47 11.68 34.98
N GLU A 317 10.77 12.92 35.33
CA GLU A 317 10.28 13.60 36.53
C GLU A 317 9.08 14.51 36.24
N HIS A 318 8.64 14.58 34.98
CA HIS A 318 7.53 15.43 34.57
C HIS A 318 6.26 15.14 35.39
N PRO A 319 5.53 16.15 35.88
CA PRO A 319 4.30 15.92 36.64
C PRO A 319 3.22 15.20 35.81
N LEU A 320 3.15 15.48 34.50
CA LEU A 320 2.18 14.87 33.60
C LEU A 320 2.53 13.41 33.24
N GLU A 321 1.65 12.49 33.62
CA GLU A 321 1.81 11.05 33.37
C GLU A 321 1.93 10.70 31.88
N ALA A 322 1.26 11.45 31.00
CA ALA A 322 1.35 11.24 29.56
C ALA A 322 2.77 11.40 29.01
N ILE A 323 3.56 12.36 29.53
CA ILE A 323 4.96 12.59 29.12
C ILE A 323 5.86 11.50 29.67
N LYS A 324 5.69 11.13 30.95
CA LYS A 324 6.42 10.00 31.55
C LYS A 324 6.16 8.70 30.80
N ALA A 325 4.91 8.44 30.39
CA ALA A 325 4.53 7.25 29.63
C ALA A 325 5.09 7.28 28.21
N TRP A 326 5.03 8.44 27.54
CA TRP A 326 5.66 8.66 26.23
C TRP A 326 7.15 8.35 26.28
N TYR A 327 7.87 8.89 27.28
CA TYR A 327 9.30 8.67 27.42
C TYR A 327 9.65 7.22 27.80
N ARG A 328 8.87 6.58 28.70
CA ARG A 328 9.01 5.15 29.00
C ARG A 328 8.86 4.27 27.77
N ASN A 329 7.90 4.59 26.89
CA ASN A 329 7.77 3.91 25.60
C ASN A 329 9.05 4.05 24.75
N LYS A 330 9.68 5.23 24.71
CA LYS A 330 10.94 5.44 23.97
C LYS A 330 12.12 4.72 24.61
N LEU A 331 12.15 4.57 25.93
CA LEU A 331 13.17 3.76 26.60
C LEU A 331 13.10 2.28 26.21
N GLY A 332 11.91 1.76 25.89
CA GLY A 332 11.75 0.42 25.32
C GLY A 332 12.25 0.29 23.88
N LEU A 333 12.60 1.40 23.23
CA LEU A 333 13.07 1.48 21.84
C LEU A 333 14.38 2.29 21.81
N PRO A 334 15.52 1.73 22.26
CA PRO A 334 16.76 2.48 22.49
C PRO A 334 17.29 3.18 21.23
N TRP A 335 16.90 2.74 20.04
CA TRP A 335 17.22 3.34 18.76
C TRP A 335 16.37 4.58 18.40
N TYR A 336 15.19 4.77 19.01
CA TYR A 336 14.20 5.75 18.53
C TYR A 336 14.65 7.21 18.66
N LEU A 337 15.21 7.57 19.82
CA LEU A 337 15.67 8.95 20.05
C LEU A 337 16.96 9.24 19.27
N PRO A 338 17.97 8.34 19.24
CA PRO A 338 19.11 8.50 18.34
C PRO A 338 18.74 8.57 16.85
N SER A 339 17.70 7.87 16.39
CA SER A 339 17.31 7.90 14.97
C SER A 339 16.64 9.21 14.52
N VAL A 340 16.32 10.13 15.44
CA VAL A 340 15.88 11.50 15.13
C VAL A 340 16.91 12.56 15.48
N ASN A 341 17.95 12.24 16.27
CA ASN A 341 18.97 13.20 16.71
C ASN A 341 20.37 12.85 16.15
N PRO A 342 20.98 13.70 15.30
CA PRO A 342 22.28 13.43 14.69
C PRO A 342 23.46 13.35 15.65
N TYR A 343 23.34 13.97 16.82
CA TYR A 343 24.42 14.02 17.80
C TYR A 343 24.42 12.78 18.71
N GLU A 344 23.42 11.90 18.56
CA GLU A 344 23.38 10.58 19.18
C GLU A 344 23.44 9.43 18.18
N SER A 345 23.09 9.67 16.91
CA SER A 345 23.25 8.69 15.85
C SER A 345 24.74 8.49 15.49
N PRO A 346 25.19 7.24 15.27
CA PRO A 346 26.50 6.94 14.70
C PRO A 346 26.55 7.14 13.16
N MET A 347 25.43 7.48 12.51
CA MET A 347 25.42 7.79 11.09
C MET A 347 26.35 8.97 10.77
N GLU A 348 27.13 8.84 9.69
CA GLU A 348 28.05 9.90 9.26
C GLU A 348 27.31 11.23 9.07
N ARG A 349 27.87 12.31 9.60
CA ARG A 349 27.22 13.63 9.60
C ARG A 349 26.88 14.12 8.18
N SER A 350 27.74 13.86 7.20
CA SER A 350 27.50 14.22 5.80
C SER A 350 26.30 13.47 5.22
N ILE A 351 26.17 12.18 5.51
CA ILE A 351 25.02 11.34 5.12
C ILE A 351 23.74 11.84 5.80
N TRP A 352 23.82 12.14 7.10
CA TRP A 352 22.67 12.62 7.87
C TRP A 352 22.06 13.89 7.27
N ILE A 353 22.91 14.84 6.87
CA ILE A 353 22.52 16.13 6.28
C ILE A 353 22.01 15.96 4.84
N THR A 354 22.58 15.04 4.06
CA THR A 354 22.26 14.86 2.64
C THR A 354 21.11 13.86 2.38
N THR A 355 20.48 13.35 3.44
CA THR A 355 19.30 12.48 3.36
C THR A 355 18.13 13.14 4.08
N PRO A 356 16.87 12.97 3.61
CA PRO A 356 15.74 13.66 4.22
C PRO A 356 15.35 13.09 5.59
N PHE A 357 14.45 13.81 6.27
CA PHE A 357 13.83 13.41 7.55
C PHE A 357 12.35 13.07 7.40
N THR A 358 11.84 13.03 6.18
CA THR A 358 10.41 12.88 5.93
C THR A 358 10.17 11.66 5.07
N SER A 359 9.08 10.96 5.37
CA SER A 359 8.42 10.02 4.47
C SER A 359 7.62 10.74 3.40
N ASN A 360 7.82 12.05 3.15
CA ASN A 360 7.05 12.80 2.16
C ASN A 360 7.09 12.13 0.77
N SER A 361 8.19 11.46 0.43
CA SER A 361 8.31 10.69 -0.80
C SER A 361 7.29 9.55 -0.89
N SER A 362 7.11 8.78 0.19
CA SER A 362 6.08 7.73 0.25
C SER A 362 4.68 8.31 0.48
N GLU A 363 4.50 9.30 1.35
CA GLU A 363 3.19 9.93 1.60
C GLU A 363 2.62 10.61 0.35
N SER A 364 3.45 11.34 -0.41
CA SER A 364 3.03 11.96 -1.68
C SER A 364 2.73 10.90 -2.73
N SER A 365 3.52 9.82 -2.77
CA SER A 365 3.29 8.68 -3.65
C SER A 365 1.95 8.00 -3.33
N HIS A 366 1.66 7.77 -2.06
CA HIS A 366 0.38 7.25 -1.59
C HIS A 366 -0.80 8.14 -2.01
N VAL A 367 -0.71 9.47 -1.85
CA VAL A 367 -1.77 10.39 -2.29
C VAL A 367 -1.99 10.30 -3.80
N ASN A 368 -0.91 10.27 -4.59
CA ASN A 368 -0.99 10.18 -6.04
C ASN A 368 -1.57 8.83 -6.49
N SER A 369 -1.09 7.72 -5.93
CA SER A 369 -1.65 6.38 -6.19
C SER A 369 -3.12 6.31 -5.81
N ASN A 370 -3.51 6.76 -4.61
CA ASN A 370 -4.91 6.74 -4.19
C ASN A 370 -5.82 7.58 -5.12
N ARG A 371 -5.30 8.69 -5.66
CA ARG A 371 -6.03 9.52 -6.64
C ARG A 371 -6.22 8.79 -7.97
N ASN A 372 -5.21 8.07 -8.44
CA ASN A 372 -5.19 7.49 -9.79
C ASN A 372 -5.77 6.07 -9.84
N THR A 373 -5.52 5.25 -8.81
CA THR A 373 -5.94 3.83 -8.74
C THR A 373 -7.09 3.60 -7.76
N GLY A 374 -7.39 4.57 -6.90
CA GLY A 374 -8.41 4.45 -5.86
C GLY A 374 -7.94 3.74 -4.59
N THR A 375 -8.86 3.63 -3.64
CA THR A 375 -8.67 3.01 -2.32
C THR A 375 -9.66 1.85 -2.10
N ASN A 376 -9.42 1.07 -1.04
CA ASN A 376 -10.27 -0.05 -0.61
C ASN A 376 -10.47 -1.11 -1.70
N LEU A 377 -9.37 -1.50 -2.36
CA LEU A 377 -9.33 -2.49 -3.44
C LEU A 377 -9.09 -3.90 -2.88
N PRO A 378 -9.67 -4.96 -3.47
CA PRO A 378 -9.20 -6.33 -3.24
C PRO A 378 -7.71 -6.45 -3.57
N LEU A 379 -7.01 -7.40 -2.94
CA LEU A 379 -5.55 -7.52 -3.06
C LEU A 379 -5.09 -7.69 -4.52
N LEU A 380 -5.71 -8.60 -5.27
CA LEU A 380 -5.38 -8.81 -6.69
C LEU A 380 -5.59 -7.53 -7.49
N SER A 381 -6.67 -6.80 -7.24
CA SER A 381 -6.93 -5.53 -7.90
C SER A 381 -5.94 -4.42 -7.54
N ALA A 382 -5.29 -4.49 -6.37
CA ALA A 382 -4.25 -3.53 -6.01
C ALA A 382 -2.91 -3.81 -6.70
N ILE A 383 -2.66 -5.08 -7.06
CA ILE A 383 -1.43 -5.58 -7.69
C ILE A 383 -1.49 -5.52 -9.22
N SER A 384 -2.65 -5.73 -9.85
CA SER A 384 -2.79 -5.83 -11.31
C SER A 384 -2.65 -4.50 -12.09
N TRP A 385 -1.84 -3.55 -11.59
CA TRP A 385 -1.61 -2.23 -12.20
C TRP A 385 -0.14 -1.93 -12.42
#